data_AF-A0A958I2V1-F1
#
_entry.id   AF-A0A958I2V1-F1
#
_cell.length_a   1.000
_cell.length_b   1.000
_cell.length_c   1.000
_cell.angle_alpha   90.00
_cell.angle_beta   90.00
_cell.angle_gamma   90.00
#
_symmetry.space_group_name_H-M   'P 1'
#
loop_
_entity.id
_entity.type
_entity.pdbx_description
1 polymer ?
#
loop_
_entity_poly.entity_id
_entity_poly.type
_entity_poly.pdbx_seq_one_letter_code
_entity_poly.pdbx_strand_id
1 'polypeptide(L)'
;YIETWTHDKYVANSGLIVQPEFRGSNLGKRLKHASFALSRKKYPDARIFSITTSHAVMKMNTELGFSPVPFSELTTDKEFWDGCQSCRNYDILMRNDRKMCLCTGLMFDPEEKKKAFQKKMMRNKLVAVLTSVITLRRQRLSNGKLTVKPAMKKL
;
A
#
# COMPACT_ATOMS: atom_id res chain seq x y z
N TYR A 1 5.54 10.45 -18.96
CA TYR A 1 6.76 9.65 -19.18
C TYR A 1 7.13 8.98 -17.86
N ILE A 2 7.94 7.91 -17.87
CA ILE A 2 8.42 7.26 -16.64
C ILE A 2 9.85 7.76 -16.41
N GLU A 3 10.09 8.37 -15.25
CA GLU A 3 11.39 8.89 -14.86
C GLU A 3 11.95 8.04 -13.75
N THR A 4 13.25 7.77 -13.82
CA THR A 4 13.98 7.09 -12.76
C THR A 4 14.90 8.06 -12.05
N TRP A 5 15.03 7.87 -10.75
CA TRP A 5 15.81 8.72 -9.86
C TRP A 5 16.69 7.85 -8.98
N THR A 6 17.83 8.41 -8.57
CA THR A 6 18.80 7.75 -7.70
C THR A 6 19.19 6.35 -8.21
N HIS A 7 19.61 6.24 -9.47
CA HIS A 7 20.00 4.97 -10.13
C HIS A 7 18.89 3.90 -10.10
N ASP A 8 17.72 4.22 -10.66
CA ASP A 8 16.56 3.31 -10.76
C ASP A 8 15.97 2.82 -9.43
N LYS A 9 16.40 3.38 -8.29
CA LYS A 9 15.82 3.07 -6.98
C LYS A 9 14.42 3.63 -6.82
N TYR A 10 14.15 4.76 -7.47
CA TYR A 10 12.85 5.40 -7.46
C TYR A 10 12.33 5.62 -8.87
N VAL A 11 11.02 5.50 -9.01
CA VAL A 11 10.29 5.84 -10.22
C VAL A 11 9.25 6.89 -9.90
N ALA A 12 9.19 7.93 -10.73
CA ALA A 12 8.09 8.87 -10.74
C ALA A 12 7.37 8.81 -12.10
N ASN A 13 6.08 9.12 -12.08
CA ASN A 13 5.33 9.39 -13.31
C ASN A 13 4.99 10.87 -13.31
N SER A 14 5.22 11.52 -14.45
CA SER A 14 4.82 12.92 -14.68
C SER A 14 3.31 13.10 -14.50
N GLY A 15 2.88 14.36 -14.36
CA GLY A 15 1.47 14.71 -14.19
C GLY A 15 0.55 14.04 -15.22
N LEU A 16 -0.53 13.43 -14.73
CA LEU A 16 -1.59 12.86 -15.56
C LEU A 16 -2.70 13.90 -15.72
N ILE A 17 -2.95 14.33 -16.97
CA ILE A 17 -4.01 15.28 -17.30
C ILE A 17 -5.03 14.59 -18.20
N VAL A 18 -6.30 14.67 -17.81
CA VAL A 18 -7.43 14.21 -18.61
C VAL A 18 -8.25 15.42 -19.02
N GLN A 19 -8.51 15.55 -20.33
CA GLN A 19 -9.33 16.64 -20.86
C GLN A 19 -10.72 16.64 -20.20
N PRO A 20 -11.32 17.83 -19.97
CA PRO A 20 -12.57 17.97 -19.22
C PRO A 20 -13.69 17.04 -19.66
N GLU A 21 -13.89 16.90 -20.98
CA GLU A 21 -14.93 16.08 -21.60
C GLU A 21 -14.85 14.60 -21.24
N PHE A 22 -13.65 14.09 -20.91
CA PHE A 22 -13.44 12.70 -20.52
C PHE A 22 -13.35 12.50 -19.00
N ARG A 23 -13.56 13.53 -18.18
CA ARG A 23 -13.60 13.38 -16.72
C ARG A 23 -14.87 12.65 -16.31
N GLY A 24 -14.82 11.90 -15.21
CA GLY A 24 -15.93 11.04 -14.77
C GLY A 24 -16.06 9.70 -15.52
N SER A 25 -15.42 9.53 -16.67
CA SER A 25 -15.43 8.27 -17.46
C SER A 25 -14.50 7.17 -16.93
N ASN A 26 -13.89 7.34 -15.75
CA ASN A 26 -12.80 6.49 -15.24
C ASN A 26 -11.53 6.42 -16.11
N LEU A 27 -11.40 7.22 -17.19
CA LEU A 27 -10.22 7.23 -18.05
C LEU A 27 -8.93 7.51 -17.27
N GLY A 28 -8.93 8.50 -16.38
CA GLY A 28 -7.76 8.83 -15.55
C GLY A 28 -7.31 7.66 -14.67
N LYS A 29 -8.27 6.92 -14.10
CA LYS A 29 -7.97 5.72 -13.33
C LYS A 29 -7.32 4.65 -14.21
N ARG A 30 -7.91 4.36 -15.38
CA ARG A 30 -7.35 3.37 -16.34
C ARG A 30 -5.93 3.73 -16.77
N LEU A 31 -5.67 5.01 -17.08
CA LEU A 31 -4.34 5.49 -17.46
C LEU A 31 -3.35 5.35 -16.29
N LYS A 32 -3.75 5.70 -15.07
CA LYS A 32 -2.91 5.54 -13.88
C LYS A 32 -2.57 4.07 -13.62
N HIS A 33 -3.54 3.17 -13.73
CA HIS A 33 -3.32 1.72 -13.61
C HIS A 33 -2.35 1.20 -14.67
N ALA A 34 -2.53 1.60 -15.94
CA ALA A 34 -1.63 1.18 -17.02
C ALA A 34 -0.20 1.70 -16.81
N SER A 35 -0.06 2.98 -16.42
CA SER A 35 1.25 3.58 -16.09
C SER A 35 1.93 2.88 -14.92
N PHE A 36 1.17 2.59 -13.87
CA PHE A 36 1.68 1.86 -12.71
C PHE A 36 2.12 0.45 -13.10
N ALA A 37 1.30 -0.31 -13.81
CA ALA A 37 1.63 -1.66 -14.26
C ALA A 37 2.89 -1.67 -15.14
N LEU A 38 3.02 -0.71 -16.05
CA LEU A 38 4.22 -0.56 -16.88
C LEU A 38 5.46 -0.25 -16.03
N SER A 39 5.34 0.65 -15.04
CA SER A 39 6.43 0.98 -14.11
C SER A 39 6.85 -0.25 -13.30
N ARG A 40 5.91 -1.04 -12.81
CA ARG A 40 6.17 -2.31 -12.09
C ARG A 40 6.83 -3.36 -12.98
N LYS A 41 6.50 -3.41 -14.27
CA LYS A 41 7.11 -4.34 -15.23
C LYS A 41 8.56 -3.95 -15.56
N LYS A 42 8.84 -2.66 -15.75
CA LYS A 42 10.18 -2.17 -16.10
C LYS A 42 11.12 -2.12 -14.90
N TYR A 43 10.59 -1.74 -13.74
CA TYR A 43 11.37 -1.51 -12.51
C TYR A 43 10.73 -2.27 -11.34
N PRO A 44 10.86 -3.61 -11.31
CA PRO A 44 10.17 -4.47 -10.34
C PRO A 44 10.67 -4.32 -8.90
N ASP A 45 11.85 -3.75 -8.67
CA ASP A 45 12.37 -3.55 -7.31
C ASP A 45 12.39 -2.07 -6.90
N ALA A 46 12.09 -1.16 -7.83
CA ALA A 46 12.04 0.26 -7.55
C ALA A 46 10.83 0.62 -6.69
N ARG A 47 11.04 1.61 -5.82
CA ARG A 47 9.97 2.31 -5.13
C ARG A 47 9.32 3.30 -6.09
N ILE A 48 8.01 3.48 -6.02
CA ILE A 48 7.29 4.42 -6.88
C ILE A 48 6.67 5.48 -6.01
N PHE A 49 6.97 6.75 -6.25
CA PHE A 49 6.36 7.82 -5.48
C PHE A 49 5.46 8.73 -6.32
N SER A 50 4.58 9.43 -5.61
CA SER A 50 3.64 10.39 -6.18
C SER A 50 3.48 11.55 -5.21
N ILE A 51 3.42 12.77 -5.75
CA ILE A 51 3.10 13.98 -4.99
C ILE A 51 1.78 14.54 -5.54
N THR A 52 0.85 14.92 -4.68
CA THR A 52 -0.45 15.46 -5.13
C THR A 52 -1.13 16.33 -4.08
N THR A 53 -1.93 17.31 -4.51
CA THR A 53 -2.91 18.01 -3.67
C THR A 53 -4.33 17.48 -3.86
N SER A 54 -4.56 16.63 -4.86
CA SER A 54 -5.89 16.16 -5.25
C SER A 54 -6.32 14.92 -4.48
N HIS A 55 -7.46 15.02 -3.79
CA HIS A 55 -8.08 13.89 -3.08
C HIS A 55 -8.39 12.71 -4.00
N ALA A 56 -8.86 12.96 -5.23
CA ALA A 56 -9.12 11.90 -6.20
C ALA A 56 -7.84 11.11 -6.54
N VAL A 57 -6.71 11.81 -6.69
CA VAL A 57 -5.41 11.18 -6.95
C VAL A 57 -4.92 10.42 -5.73
N MET A 58 -5.10 10.95 -4.52
CA MET A 58 -4.78 10.24 -3.27
C MET A 58 -5.54 8.92 -3.19
N LYS A 59 -6.87 8.93 -3.42
CA LYS A 59 -7.69 7.72 -3.43
C LYS A 59 -7.21 6.69 -4.44
N MET A 60 -6.94 7.11 -5.68
CA MET A 60 -6.40 6.21 -6.72
C MET A 60 -5.04 5.61 -6.33
N ASN A 61 -4.14 6.41 -5.74
CA ASN A 61 -2.85 5.93 -5.27
C ASN A 61 -3.01 4.94 -4.10
N THR A 62 -3.88 5.21 -3.13
CA THR A 62 -4.17 4.29 -2.03
C THR A 62 -4.73 2.96 -2.54
N GLU A 63 -5.64 2.98 -3.52
CA GLU A 63 -6.16 1.76 -4.16
C GLU A 63 -5.05 0.93 -4.84
N LEU A 64 -4.01 1.58 -5.35
CA LEU A 64 -2.81 0.92 -5.91
C LEU A 64 -1.80 0.46 -4.84
N GLY A 65 -2.07 0.72 -3.57
CA GLY A 65 -1.24 0.31 -2.44
C GLY A 65 -0.17 1.33 -2.03
N PHE A 66 -0.26 2.58 -2.49
CA PHE A 66 0.61 3.64 -1.99
C PHE A 66 0.23 4.01 -0.56
N SER A 67 1.23 4.31 0.25
CA SER A 67 1.10 4.78 1.63
C SER A 67 1.61 6.24 1.72
N PRO A 68 1.03 7.09 2.57
CA PRO A 68 1.56 8.43 2.81
C PRO A 68 2.94 8.35 3.45
N VAL A 69 3.85 9.20 3.00
CA VAL A 69 5.22 9.30 3.53
C VAL A 69 5.65 10.77 3.65
N PRO A 70 6.54 11.12 4.58
CA PRO A 70 7.15 12.44 4.63
C PRO A 70 8.01 12.70 3.37
N PHE A 71 8.20 13.96 3.02
CA PHE A 71 8.97 14.34 1.82
C PHE A 71 10.43 13.90 1.88
N SER A 72 10.98 13.80 3.09
CA SER A 72 12.32 13.28 3.35
C SER A 72 12.54 11.84 2.86
N GLU A 73 11.47 11.07 2.65
CA GLU A 73 11.52 9.69 2.17
C GLU A 73 11.36 9.55 0.64
N LEU A 74 11.11 10.65 -0.08
CA LEU A 74 10.85 10.62 -1.52
C LEU A 74 12.14 10.51 -2.34
N THR A 75 12.82 11.62 -2.57
CA THR A 75 14.12 11.68 -3.26
C THR A 75 14.90 12.91 -2.80
N THR A 76 16.22 12.82 -2.83
CA THR A 76 17.13 13.94 -2.58
C THR A 76 17.58 14.62 -3.88
N ASP A 77 17.20 14.07 -5.04
CA ASP A 77 17.69 14.49 -6.34
C ASP A 77 17.18 15.88 -6.70
N LYS A 78 18.11 16.81 -6.95
CA LYS A 78 17.77 18.21 -7.21
C LYS A 78 16.95 18.35 -8.48
N GLU A 79 17.26 17.58 -9.54
CA GLU A 79 16.54 17.70 -10.81
C GLU A 79 15.04 17.38 -10.66
N PHE A 80 14.69 16.43 -9.79
CA PHE A 80 13.29 16.14 -9.48
C PHE A 80 12.58 17.37 -8.88
N TRP A 81 13.22 18.00 -7.90
CA TRP A 81 12.66 19.17 -7.22
C TRP A 81 12.61 20.41 -8.12
N ASP A 82 13.53 20.52 -9.08
CA ASP A 82 13.49 21.56 -10.11
C ASP A 82 12.23 21.43 -10.99
N GLY A 83 11.71 20.21 -11.17
CA GLY A 83 10.41 19.97 -11.81
C GLY A 83 9.22 20.64 -11.10
N CYS A 84 9.36 20.99 -9.82
CA CYS A 84 8.34 21.70 -9.05
C CYS A 84 8.37 23.23 -9.26
N GLN A 85 9.34 23.80 -9.98
CA GLN A 85 9.50 25.25 -10.14
C GLN A 85 8.27 25.94 -10.75
N SER A 86 7.51 25.25 -11.60
CA SER A 86 6.27 25.76 -12.20
C SER A 86 5.05 25.65 -11.28
N CYS A 87 5.17 24.99 -10.13
CA CYS A 87 4.08 24.84 -9.18
C CYS A 87 3.88 26.14 -8.39
N ARG A 88 2.63 26.59 -8.26
CA ARG A 88 2.27 27.76 -7.42
C ARG A 88 2.71 27.66 -5.94
N ASN A 89 3.05 26.46 -5.46
CA ASN A 89 3.47 26.21 -4.08
C ASN A 89 5.00 26.01 -3.96
N TYR A 90 5.77 26.33 -5.02
CA TYR A 90 7.21 26.10 -5.05
C TYR A 90 7.96 26.91 -3.97
N ASP A 91 7.50 28.11 -3.67
CA ASP A 91 8.05 28.95 -2.60
C ASP A 91 7.96 28.26 -1.23
N ILE A 92 6.83 27.60 -0.93
CA ILE A 92 6.63 26.84 0.32
C ILE A 92 7.61 25.67 0.38
N LEU A 93 7.77 24.93 -0.71
CA LEU A 93 8.71 23.81 -0.80
C LEU A 93 10.14 24.28 -0.47
N MET A 94 10.56 25.39 -1.06
CA MET A 94 11.92 25.91 -0.91
C MET A 94 12.19 26.48 0.49
N ARG A 95 11.23 27.20 1.09
CA ARG A 95 11.37 27.71 2.48
C ARG A 95 11.44 26.59 3.53
N ASN A 96 10.97 25.40 3.19
CA ASN A 96 11.02 24.22 4.06
C ASN A 96 12.13 23.23 3.65
N ASP A 97 13.16 23.68 2.94
CA ASP A 97 14.29 22.86 2.49
C ASP A 97 13.88 21.57 1.74
N ARG A 98 12.77 21.61 0.99
CA ARG A 98 12.18 20.46 0.30
C ARG A 98 11.70 19.33 1.22
N LYS A 99 11.58 19.58 2.53
CA LYS A 99 11.11 18.61 3.54
C LYS A 99 9.59 18.67 3.77
N MET A 100 8.92 19.66 3.21
CA MET A 100 7.46 19.84 3.33
C MET A 100 6.93 20.67 2.16
N CYS A 101 5.71 20.37 1.73
CA CYS A 101 4.91 21.20 0.82
C CYS A 101 3.42 21.01 1.16
N LEU A 102 2.53 21.80 0.55
CA LEU A 102 1.08 21.57 0.62
C LEU A 102 0.63 20.28 -0.09
N CYS A 103 1.49 19.70 -0.92
CA CYS A 103 1.22 18.41 -1.53
C CYS A 103 1.49 17.27 -0.54
N THR A 104 0.75 16.18 -0.69
CA THR A 104 0.98 14.94 0.05
C THR A 104 1.96 14.03 -0.71
N GLY A 105 3.01 13.58 -0.03
CA GLY A 105 3.92 12.54 -0.52
C GLY A 105 3.32 11.15 -0.31
N LEU A 106 3.34 10.32 -1.35
CA LEU A 106 2.82 8.96 -1.35
C LEU A 106 3.87 8.03 -1.96
N MET A 107 4.09 6.86 -1.35
CA MET A 107 5.08 5.87 -1.77
C MET A 107 4.46 4.49 -1.90
N PHE A 108 4.77 3.81 -3.00
CA PHE A 108 4.61 2.38 -3.15
C PHE A 108 5.98 1.72 -2.97
N ASP A 109 6.10 0.89 -1.94
CA ASP A 109 7.28 0.06 -1.70
C ASP A 109 6.95 -1.43 -1.97
N PRO A 110 7.55 -2.04 -3.01
CA PRO A 110 7.28 -3.45 -3.33
C PRO A 110 7.74 -4.42 -2.24
N GLU A 111 8.81 -4.10 -1.53
CA GLU A 111 9.36 -4.96 -0.48
C GLU A 111 8.46 -4.93 0.76
N GLU A 112 7.93 -3.76 1.11
CA GLU A 112 6.89 -3.64 2.13
C GLU A 112 5.67 -4.50 1.78
N LYS A 113 5.24 -4.52 0.51
CA LYS A 113 4.09 -5.33 0.07
C LYS A 113 4.39 -6.83 0.12
N LYS A 114 5.60 -7.26 -0.27
CA LYS A 114 6.04 -8.67 -0.13
C LYS A 114 5.99 -9.11 1.34
N LYS A 115 6.57 -8.32 2.25
CA LYS A 115 6.56 -8.59 3.70
C LYS A 115 5.15 -8.64 4.28
N ALA A 116 4.29 -7.69 3.90
CA ALA A 116 2.89 -7.66 4.34
C ALA A 116 2.12 -8.90 3.88
N PHE A 117 2.33 -9.34 2.64
CA PHE A 117 1.74 -10.57 2.11
C PHE A 117 2.21 -11.82 2.88
N GLN A 118 3.51 -11.96 3.12
CA GLN A 118 4.07 -13.07 3.91
C GLN A 118 3.50 -13.10 5.33
N LYS A 119 3.44 -11.95 6.01
CA LYS A 119 2.86 -11.82 7.35
C LYS A 119 1.38 -12.23 7.37
N LYS A 120 0.61 -11.82 6.36
CA LYS A 120 -0.81 -12.22 6.21
C LYS A 120 -0.94 -13.72 6.02
N MET A 121 -0.08 -14.34 5.21
CA MET A 121 -0.09 -15.78 4.98
C MET A 121 0.22 -16.56 6.27
N MET A 122 1.24 -16.13 7.02
CA MET A 122 1.60 -16.73 8.31
C MET A 122 0.48 -16.62 9.34
N ARG A 123 -0.16 -15.44 9.43
CA ARG A 123 -1.32 -15.24 10.31
C ARG A 123 -2.46 -16.17 9.95
N ASN A 124 -2.78 -16.30 8.66
CA ASN A 124 -3.87 -17.18 8.21
C ASN A 124 -3.58 -18.65 8.54
N LYS A 125 -2.33 -19.12 8.37
CA LYS A 125 -1.91 -20.46 8.79
C LYS A 125 -2.09 -20.67 10.29
N LEU A 126 -1.66 -19.70 11.11
CA LEU A 126 -1.79 -19.76 12.56
C LEU A 126 -3.27 -19.83 12.99
N VAL A 127 -4.13 -19.00 12.40
CA VAL A 127 -5.57 -19.01 12.66
C VAL A 127 -6.15 -20.38 12.31
N ALA A 128 -5.83 -20.94 11.14
CA ALA A 128 -6.31 -22.27 10.74
C ALA A 128 -5.91 -23.36 11.74
N VAL A 129 -4.64 -23.40 12.17
CA VAL A 129 -4.16 -24.36 13.17
C VAL A 129 -4.90 -24.19 14.50
N LEU A 130 -5.03 -22.96 15.00
CA LEU A 130 -5.76 -22.69 16.24
C LEU A 130 -7.23 -23.13 16.14
N THR A 131 -7.89 -22.85 15.02
CA THR A 131 -9.28 -23.29 14.77
C THR A 131 -9.38 -24.82 14.77
N SER A 132 -8.45 -25.53 14.14
CA SER A 132 -8.40 -27.00 14.15
C SER A 132 -8.20 -27.55 15.56
N VAL A 133 -7.28 -26.98 16.35
CA VAL A 133 -7.03 -27.40 17.74
C VAL A 133 -8.24 -27.15 18.63
N ILE A 134 -8.89 -25.99 18.51
CA ILE A 134 -10.11 -25.66 19.26
C ILE A 134 -11.24 -26.62 18.90
N THR A 135 -11.41 -26.93 17.61
CA THR A 135 -12.43 -27.86 17.12
C THR A 135 -12.20 -29.28 17.65
N LEU A 136 -10.96 -29.78 17.59
CA LEU A 136 -10.58 -31.08 18.13
C LEU A 136 -10.80 -31.17 19.66
N ARG A 137 -10.48 -30.11 20.41
CA ARG A 137 -10.77 -30.05 21.85
C ARG A 137 -12.27 -30.08 22.13
N ARG A 138 -13.09 -29.36 21.36
CA ARG A 138 -14.56 -29.40 21.49
C ARG A 138 -15.12 -30.79 21.21
N GLN A 139 -14.63 -31.47 20.15
CA GLN A 139 -15.03 -32.85 19.82
C GLN A 139 -14.64 -33.86 20.93
N ARG A 140 -13.44 -33.72 21.51
CA ARG A 140 -13.04 -34.56 22.66
C ARG A 140 -13.91 -34.33 23.89
N LEU A 141 -14.29 -33.09 24.18
CA LEU A 141 -15.19 -32.76 25.29
C LEU A 141 -16.62 -33.26 25.05
N SER A 142 -17.13 -33.20 23.82
CA SER A 142 -18.46 -33.73 23.48
C SER A 142 -18.51 -35.26 23.52
N ASN A 143 -17.44 -35.93 23.08
CA ASN A 143 -17.33 -37.38 23.11
C ASN A 143 -16.94 -37.93 24.50
N GLY A 144 -16.50 -37.05 25.41
CA GLY A 144 -16.10 -37.36 26.79
C GLY A 144 -17.24 -37.35 27.82
N LYS A 145 -18.52 -37.34 27.42
CA LYS A 145 -19.62 -37.69 28.35
C LYS A 145 -19.52 -39.17 28.72
N LEU A 146 -18.64 -39.49 29.68
CA LEU A 146 -18.69 -40.75 30.42
C LEU A 146 -20.05 -40.83 31.12
N THR A 147 -20.75 -41.92 30.88
CA THR A 147 -21.90 -42.38 31.64
C THR A 147 -21.51 -42.53 33.10
N VAL A 148 -22.00 -41.63 33.96
CA VAL A 148 -21.97 -41.86 35.42
C VAL A 148 -22.97 -42.98 35.70
N LYS A 149 -22.48 -44.20 35.92
CA LYS A 149 -23.33 -45.29 36.46
C LYS A 149 -23.76 -44.88 37.87
N PRO A 150 -25.06 -44.97 38.23
CA PRO A 150 -25.51 -44.67 39.58
C PRO A 150 -24.91 -45.70 40.54
N ALA A 151 -24.30 -45.21 41.63
CA ALA A 151 -23.75 -46.07 42.67
C ALA A 151 -24.89 -46.87 43.33
N MET A 152 -24.76 -48.20 43.35
CA MET A 152 -25.68 -49.08 44.11
C MET A 152 -25.67 -48.66 45.58
N LYS A 153 -26.84 -48.29 46.10
CA LYS A 153 -27.10 -48.24 47.54
C LYS A 153 -27.03 -49.67 48.08
N LYS A 154 -26.07 -49.95 48.95
CA LYS A 154 -26.12 -51.14 49.80
C LYS A 154 -27.10 -50.89 50.95
N LEU A 155 -27.96 -51.89 51.16
CA LEU A 155 -28.88 -52.06 52.31
C LEU A 155 -28.10 -52.13 53.62
#